data_AF-A0A177WXN5-F1
#
_entry.id   AF-A0A177WXN5-F1
#
_cell.length_a   1.000
_cell.length_b   1.000
_cell.length_c   1.000
_cell.angle_alpha   90.00
_cell.angle_beta   90.00
_cell.angle_gamma   90.00
#
_symmetry.space_group_name_H-M   'P 1'
#
loop_
_entity.id
_entity.type
_entity.pdbx_description
1 polymer ?
#
loop_
_entity_poly.entity_id
_entity_poly.type
_entity_poly.pdbx_seq_one_letter_code
_entity_poly.pdbx_strand_id
1 'polypeptide(L)'
;MLIRTKHNDLDPPVETAESLAAISMLHLGTHYELQSMRTLETLGIQLRRVGGSNDRGVDLRGQWIFPTSTASDSHRTIPVVVQCKAEKKPLGPSKVRELQGTLLGEFDSTIAILVSLSGFTSQAYAAAERAQKICMVEIGLHGGCKSFWIGRKASRLLERERI
;
A
#
# COMPACT_ATOMS: atom_id res chain seq x y z
N MET A 1 7.53 -62.30 -5.20
CA MET A 1 7.21 -61.56 -6.43
C MET A 1 7.19 -60.08 -6.06
N LEU A 2 8.25 -59.35 -6.40
CA LEU A 2 8.45 -57.94 -6.01
C LEU A 2 7.68 -57.03 -6.97
N ILE A 3 6.73 -56.23 -6.48
CA ILE A 3 6.09 -55.17 -7.28
C ILE A 3 6.92 -53.91 -7.10
N ARG A 4 7.66 -53.52 -8.14
CA ARG A 4 8.38 -52.24 -8.24
C ARG A 4 7.38 -51.09 -8.34
N THR A 5 7.44 -50.15 -7.40
CA THR A 5 6.82 -48.82 -7.53
C THR A 5 7.54 -48.03 -8.62
N LYS A 6 6.79 -47.52 -9.61
CA LYS A 6 7.31 -46.54 -10.56
C LYS A 6 7.47 -45.21 -9.81
N HIS A 7 8.71 -44.83 -9.53
CA HIS A 7 9.04 -43.44 -9.25
C HIS A 7 8.72 -42.64 -10.52
N ASN A 8 7.72 -41.77 -10.43
CA ASN A 8 7.39 -40.82 -11.48
C ASN A 8 8.28 -39.60 -11.24
N ASP A 9 9.45 -39.61 -11.88
CA ASP A 9 10.37 -38.46 -11.86
C ASP A 9 9.70 -37.34 -12.66
N LEU A 10 9.03 -36.43 -11.95
CA LEU A 10 8.65 -35.14 -12.52
C LEU A 10 9.95 -34.36 -12.72
N ASP A 11 10.33 -34.13 -13.97
CA ASP A 11 11.43 -33.24 -14.29
C ASP A 11 11.23 -31.92 -13.52
N PRO A 12 12.29 -31.38 -12.88
CA PRO A 12 12.18 -30.13 -12.17
C PRO A 12 11.71 -29.03 -13.14
N PRO A 13 10.82 -28.13 -12.71
CA PRO A 13 10.30 -27.08 -13.58
C PRO A 13 11.44 -26.29 -14.21
N VAL A 14 11.45 -26.20 -15.54
CA VAL A 14 12.48 -25.51 -16.32
C VAL A 14 12.50 -24.04 -15.91
N GLU A 15 13.63 -23.59 -15.37
CA GLU A 15 13.88 -22.18 -15.03
C GLU A 15 13.96 -21.33 -16.31
N THR A 16 12.88 -20.61 -16.64
CA THR A 16 12.85 -19.68 -17.77
C THR A 16 13.18 -18.26 -17.31
N ALA A 17 13.74 -17.43 -18.21
CA ALA A 17 13.99 -16.01 -17.92
C ALA A 17 12.73 -15.26 -17.45
N GLU A 18 11.55 -15.64 -17.95
CA GLU A 18 10.26 -15.11 -17.52
C GLU A 18 9.94 -15.49 -16.08
N SER A 19 10.17 -16.77 -15.69
CA SER A 19 9.97 -17.22 -14.32
C SER A 19 10.91 -16.52 -13.33
N LEU A 20 12.18 -16.32 -13.70
CA LEU A 20 13.14 -15.57 -12.89
C LEU A 20 12.74 -14.09 -12.77
N ALA A 21 12.29 -13.47 -13.86
CA ALA A 21 11.82 -12.08 -13.86
C ALA A 21 10.57 -11.91 -12.99
N ALA A 22 9.62 -12.85 -13.05
CA ALA A 22 8.43 -12.86 -12.21
C ALA A 22 8.79 -12.99 -10.72
N ILE A 23 9.70 -13.89 -10.38
CA ILE A 23 10.23 -14.03 -9.01
C ILE A 23 10.91 -12.73 -8.56
N SER A 24 11.71 -12.11 -9.42
CA SER A 24 12.36 -10.83 -9.13
C SER A 24 11.35 -9.69 -8.89
N MET A 25 10.27 -9.63 -9.68
CA MET A 25 9.21 -8.63 -9.52
C MET A 25 8.41 -8.86 -8.23
N LEU A 26 8.12 -10.13 -7.90
CA LEU A 26 7.46 -10.50 -6.65
C LEU A 26 8.30 -10.12 -5.43
N HIS A 27 9.60 -10.42 -5.48
CA HIS A 27 10.54 -10.03 -4.43
C HIS A 27 10.65 -8.50 -4.31
N LEU A 28 10.70 -7.78 -5.44
CA LEU A 28 10.72 -6.32 -5.44
C LEU A 28 9.45 -5.74 -4.83
N GLY A 29 8.27 -6.25 -5.20
CA GLY A 29 6.99 -5.84 -4.64
C GLY A 29 6.93 -6.06 -3.13
N THR A 30 7.27 -7.28 -2.68
CA THR A 30 7.30 -7.64 -1.26
C THR A 30 8.28 -6.77 -0.46
N HIS A 31 9.48 -6.55 -1.00
CA HIS A 31 10.46 -5.67 -0.37
C HIS A 31 9.93 -4.23 -0.27
N TYR A 32 9.29 -3.74 -1.33
CA TYR A 32 8.77 -2.38 -1.36
C TYR A 32 7.59 -2.17 -0.41
N GLU A 33 6.69 -3.14 -0.29
CA GLU A 33 5.61 -3.13 0.72
C GLU A 33 6.18 -3.03 2.14
N LEU A 34 7.18 -3.85 2.46
CA LEU A 34 7.82 -3.86 3.78
C LEU A 34 8.52 -2.54 4.08
N GLN A 35 9.20 -1.94 3.10
CA GLN A 35 9.83 -0.63 3.29
C GLN A 35 8.83 0.51 3.41
N SER A 36 7.76 0.46 2.64
CA SER A 36 6.66 1.42 2.74
C SER A 36 6.01 1.35 4.12
N MET A 37 5.74 0.14 4.61
CA MET A 37 5.21 -0.11 5.95
C MET A 37 6.09 0.53 7.02
N ARG A 38 7.38 0.18 7.06
CA ARG A 38 8.34 0.73 8.05
C ARG A 38 8.43 2.24 8.00
N THR A 39 8.45 2.82 6.80
CA THR A 39 8.54 4.28 6.63
C THR A 39 7.29 4.96 7.16
N LEU A 40 6.10 4.44 6.86
CA LEU A 40 4.83 5.01 7.35
C LEU A 40 4.68 4.82 8.88
N GLU A 41 5.20 3.75 9.46
CA GLU A 41 5.24 3.54 10.91
C GLU A 41 6.01 4.64 11.64
N THR A 42 7.08 5.19 11.04
CA THR A 42 7.79 6.35 11.62
C THR A 42 6.93 7.62 11.70
N LEU A 43 5.82 7.66 10.95
CA LEU A 43 4.87 8.77 10.92
C LEU A 43 3.63 8.51 11.80
N GLY A 44 3.69 7.49 12.67
CA GLY A 44 2.58 7.11 13.56
C GLY A 44 1.50 6.26 12.88
N ILE A 45 1.76 5.72 11.68
CA ILE A 45 0.82 4.86 10.95
C ILE A 45 1.19 3.41 11.20
N GLN A 46 0.52 2.78 12.15
CA GLN A 46 0.76 1.37 12.47
C GLN A 46 0.06 0.48 11.44
N LEU A 47 0.81 -0.43 10.83
CA LEU A 47 0.36 -1.20 9.68
C LEU A 47 0.67 -2.69 9.85
N ARG A 48 -0.11 -3.51 9.14
CA ARG A 48 0.18 -4.92 8.91
C ARG A 48 0.00 -5.23 7.44
N ARG A 49 0.83 -6.13 6.91
CA ARG A 49 0.63 -6.70 5.57
C ARG A 49 -0.64 -7.53 5.56
N VAL A 50 -1.46 -7.34 4.52
CA VAL A 50 -2.68 -8.12 4.29
C VAL A 50 -2.74 -8.72 2.88
N GLY A 51 -1.71 -8.49 2.07
CA GLY A 51 -1.67 -8.86 0.65
C GLY A 51 -1.94 -10.34 0.38
N GLY A 52 -2.71 -10.60 -0.68
CA GLY A 52 -3.07 -11.94 -1.14
C GLY A 52 -4.13 -11.91 -2.24
N SER A 53 -4.39 -13.06 -2.87
CA SER A 53 -5.49 -13.17 -3.85
C SER A 53 -6.81 -12.71 -3.19
N ASN A 54 -7.51 -11.75 -3.80
CA ASN A 54 -8.80 -11.17 -3.36
C ASN A 54 -8.75 -9.96 -2.39
N ASP A 55 -7.60 -9.30 -2.21
CA ASP A 55 -7.45 -8.13 -1.33
C ASP A 55 -7.97 -6.77 -1.89
N ARG A 56 -8.56 -6.78 -3.09
CA ARG A 56 -9.04 -5.58 -3.81
C ARG A 56 -7.96 -4.49 -3.99
N GLY A 57 -6.69 -4.90 -4.05
CA GLY A 57 -5.55 -4.01 -4.27
C GLY A 57 -5.06 -3.30 -3.01
N VAL A 58 -5.37 -3.83 -1.82
CA VAL A 58 -4.84 -3.35 -0.53
C VAL A 58 -3.67 -4.22 -0.09
N ASP A 59 -2.48 -3.63 -0.03
CA ASP A 59 -1.28 -4.36 0.37
C ASP A 59 -1.10 -4.32 1.90
N LEU A 60 -1.40 -3.17 2.52
CA LEU A 60 -1.29 -2.95 3.98
C LEU A 60 -2.58 -2.38 4.57
N ARG A 61 -2.87 -2.73 5.82
CA ARG A 61 -3.98 -2.16 6.60
C ARG A 61 -3.54 -1.80 8.01
N GLY A 62 -4.20 -0.83 8.61
CA GLY A 62 -3.97 -0.50 10.01
C GLY A 62 -4.59 0.81 10.41
N GLN A 63 -3.87 1.61 11.18
CA GLN A 63 -4.40 2.83 11.79
C GLN A 63 -3.35 3.92 11.89
N TRP A 64 -3.77 5.16 11.62
CA TRP A 64 -2.99 6.35 11.91
C TRP A 64 -3.28 6.82 13.32
N ILE A 65 -2.27 6.78 14.19
CA ILE A 65 -2.36 7.17 15.59
C ILE A 65 -1.88 8.60 15.74
N PHE A 66 -2.72 9.44 16.35
CA PHE A 66 -2.36 10.80 16.70
C PHE A 66 -2.09 10.91 18.20
N PRO A 67 -1.00 11.57 18.61
CA PRO A 67 -0.79 11.88 20.02
C PRO A 67 -1.90 12.82 20.49
N THR A 68 -2.54 12.50 21.60
CA THR A 68 -3.57 13.34 22.21
C THR A 68 -2.93 14.44 23.04
N SER A 69 -3.55 15.63 23.05
CA SER A 69 -3.03 16.80 23.75
C SER A 69 -3.19 16.73 25.28
N THR A 70 -3.94 15.75 25.80
CA THR A 70 -4.24 15.60 27.23
C THR A 70 -4.22 14.14 27.66
N ALA A 71 -3.75 13.88 28.89
CA ALA A 71 -3.60 12.52 29.44
C ALA A 71 -4.94 11.77 29.68
N SER A 72 -6.08 12.44 29.54
CA SER A 72 -7.41 11.85 29.69
C SER A 72 -8.07 11.43 28.38
N ASP A 73 -7.53 11.82 27.23
CA ASP A 73 -8.08 11.47 25.92
C ASP A 73 -7.41 10.19 25.40
N SER A 74 -8.20 9.14 25.20
CA SER A 74 -7.76 7.92 24.51
C SER A 74 -7.16 8.28 23.16
N HIS A 75 -6.00 7.69 22.82
CA HIS A 75 -5.34 7.91 21.52
C HIS A 75 -6.35 7.83 20.37
N ARG A 76 -6.41 8.88 19.54
CA ARG A 76 -7.30 8.91 18.39
C ARG A 76 -6.66 8.18 17.23
N THR A 77 -7.43 7.27 16.63
CA THR A 77 -6.96 6.39 15.57
C THR A 77 -7.87 6.47 14.36
N ILE A 78 -7.29 6.69 13.19
CA ILE A 78 -8.02 6.70 11.92
C ILE A 78 -7.69 5.41 11.15
N PRO A 79 -8.67 4.62 10.71
CA PRO A 79 -8.40 3.45 9.87
C PRO A 79 -7.67 3.84 8.59
N VAL A 80 -6.66 3.05 8.22
CA VAL A 80 -5.87 3.27 7.00
C VAL A 80 -5.78 2.00 6.17
N VAL A 81 -5.95 2.17 4.86
CA VAL A 81 -5.57 1.18 3.85
C VAL A 81 -4.45 1.74 2.98
N VAL A 82 -3.51 0.90 2.58
CA VAL A 82 -2.35 1.31 1.78
C VAL A 82 -2.19 0.42 0.57
N GLN A 83 -1.98 1.04 -0.59
CA GLN A 83 -1.57 0.38 -1.81
C GLN A 83 -0.15 0.85 -2.16
N CYS A 84 0.77 -0.08 -2.42
CA CYS A 84 2.17 0.15 -2.76
C CYS A 84 2.43 -0.22 -4.22
N LYS A 85 3.07 0.68 -4.98
CA LYS A 85 3.47 0.40 -6.37
C LYS A 85 4.95 0.72 -6.61
N ALA A 86 5.72 -0.34 -6.85
CA ALA A 86 7.14 -0.29 -7.18
C ALA A 86 7.37 -0.14 -8.71
N GLU A 87 6.67 0.78 -9.35
CA GLU A 87 6.79 1.01 -10.80
C GLU A 87 7.94 2.00 -11.10
N LYS A 88 8.65 1.81 -12.22
CA LYS A 88 9.73 2.71 -12.66
C LYS A 88 9.24 4.07 -13.15
N LYS A 89 7.96 4.19 -13.50
CA LYS A 89 7.35 5.41 -14.01
C LYS A 89 6.41 5.99 -12.95
N PRO A 90 6.23 7.33 -12.93
CA PRO A 90 5.27 7.96 -12.04
C PRO A 90 3.86 7.39 -12.26
N LEU A 91 3.11 7.18 -11.17
CA LEU A 91 1.77 6.64 -11.26
C LEU A 91 0.79 7.67 -11.82
N GLY A 92 -0.07 7.21 -12.72
CA GLY A 92 -1.10 8.03 -13.36
C GLY A 92 -2.45 8.00 -12.64
N PRO A 93 -3.44 8.74 -13.17
CA PRO A 93 -4.77 8.87 -12.55
C PRO A 93 -5.57 7.56 -12.50
N SER A 94 -5.18 6.55 -13.28
CA SER A 94 -5.84 5.23 -13.22
C SER A 94 -5.66 4.57 -11.85
N LYS A 95 -4.47 4.68 -11.25
CA LYS A 95 -4.17 4.04 -9.96
C LYS A 95 -4.89 4.74 -8.81
N VAL A 96 -5.06 6.05 -8.91
CA VAL A 96 -5.88 6.83 -7.97
C VAL A 96 -7.34 6.37 -7.99
N ARG A 97 -7.92 6.17 -9.19
CA ARG A 97 -9.31 5.70 -9.33
C ARG A 97 -9.50 4.26 -8.85
N GLU A 98 -8.52 3.41 -9.11
CA GLU A 98 -8.47 2.03 -8.59
C GLU A 98 -8.56 2.03 -7.06
N LEU A 99 -7.66 2.78 -6.40
CA LEU A 99 -7.67 2.91 -4.94
C LEU A 99 -8.94 3.57 -4.39
N GLN A 100 -9.49 4.56 -5.11
CA GLN A 100 -10.79 5.14 -4.76
C GLN A 100 -11.91 4.09 -4.78
N GLY A 101 -11.88 3.16 -5.73
CA GLY A 101 -12.82 2.05 -5.79
C GLY A 101 -12.72 1.13 -4.57
N THR A 102 -11.50 0.88 -4.09
CA THR A 102 -11.25 0.09 -2.87
C THR A 102 -11.93 0.71 -1.64
N LEU A 103 -11.88 2.04 -1.50
CA LEU A 103 -12.51 2.74 -0.37
C LEU A 103 -14.03 2.52 -0.25
N LEU A 104 -14.71 2.11 -1.32
CA LEU A 104 -16.15 1.79 -1.26
C LEU A 104 -16.46 0.57 -0.38
N GLY A 105 -15.46 -0.29 -0.14
CA GLY A 105 -15.58 -1.45 0.74
C GLY A 105 -15.04 -1.24 2.15
N GLU A 106 -14.61 -0.04 2.49
CA GLU A 106 -13.99 0.29 3.79
C GLU A 106 -14.90 1.23 4.61
N PHE A 107 -14.58 1.46 5.89
CA PHE A 107 -15.34 2.40 6.72
C PHE A 107 -15.27 3.82 6.17
N ASP A 108 -16.30 4.64 6.40
CA ASP A 108 -16.30 6.04 5.94
C ASP A 108 -15.21 6.89 6.61
N SER A 109 -14.69 6.50 7.76
CA SER A 109 -13.52 7.15 8.38
C SER A 109 -12.18 6.69 7.80
N THR A 110 -12.16 5.79 6.81
CA THR A 110 -10.91 5.23 6.30
C THR A 110 -10.19 6.23 5.38
N ILE A 111 -8.89 6.42 5.63
CA ILE A 111 -7.97 7.09 4.71
C ILE A 111 -7.27 6.05 3.85
N ALA A 112 -7.23 6.26 2.55
CA ALA A 112 -6.41 5.46 1.65
C ALA A 112 -5.09 6.17 1.34
N ILE A 113 -3.99 5.43 1.39
CA ILE A 113 -2.66 5.92 1.06
C ILE A 113 -2.17 5.19 -0.18
N LEU A 114 -1.92 5.93 -1.26
CA LEU A 114 -1.22 5.40 -2.43
C LEU A 114 0.28 5.70 -2.28
N VAL A 115 1.09 4.65 -2.24
CA VAL A 115 2.55 4.75 -2.13
C VAL A 115 3.19 4.44 -3.49
N SER A 116 4.08 5.31 -3.95
CA SER A 116 4.78 5.18 -5.23
C SER A 116 6.29 5.26 -5.09
N LEU A 117 7.00 4.38 -5.79
CA LEU A 117 8.46 4.41 -5.86
C LEU A 117 8.98 5.58 -6.71
N SER A 118 8.26 5.93 -7.77
CA SER A 118 8.68 6.90 -8.78
C SER A 118 7.80 8.15 -8.82
N GLY A 119 7.07 8.43 -7.74
CA GLY A 119 6.19 9.58 -7.64
C GLY A 119 4.92 9.46 -8.48
N PHE A 120 4.33 10.60 -8.83
CA PHE A 120 2.99 10.71 -9.42
C PHE A 120 2.94 11.76 -10.52
N THR A 121 2.11 11.53 -11.53
CA THR A 121 1.89 12.53 -12.59
C THR A 121 0.99 13.68 -12.11
N SER A 122 1.06 14.84 -12.76
CA SER A 122 0.15 15.96 -12.47
C SER A 122 -1.33 15.57 -12.63
N GLN A 123 -1.64 14.67 -13.57
CA GLN A 123 -3.00 14.15 -13.74
C GLN A 123 -3.42 13.24 -12.58
N ALA A 124 -2.49 12.53 -11.93
CA ALA A 124 -2.78 11.75 -10.73
C ALA A 124 -3.17 12.66 -9.56
N TYR A 125 -2.41 13.75 -9.33
CA TYR A 125 -2.79 14.76 -8.32
C TYR A 125 -4.16 15.38 -8.63
N ALA A 126 -4.41 15.77 -9.89
CA ALA A 126 -5.70 16.31 -10.29
C ALA A 126 -6.86 15.30 -10.09
N ALA A 127 -6.61 14.01 -10.30
CA ALA A 127 -7.59 12.96 -10.01
C ALA A 127 -7.81 12.78 -8.51
N ALA A 128 -6.74 12.78 -7.71
CA ALA A 128 -6.82 12.61 -6.26
C ALA A 128 -7.53 13.77 -5.57
N GLU A 129 -7.35 14.98 -6.07
CA GLU A 129 -8.09 16.17 -5.65
C GLU A 129 -9.61 16.04 -5.81
N ARG A 130 -10.06 15.25 -6.78
CA ARG A 130 -11.49 14.94 -7.01
C ARG A 130 -11.93 13.65 -6.29
N ALA A 131 -10.99 12.80 -5.90
CA ALA A 131 -11.23 11.52 -5.27
C ALA A 131 -11.70 11.66 -3.82
N GLN A 132 -11.79 10.54 -3.09
CA GLN A 132 -12.18 10.50 -1.68
C GLN A 132 -10.99 10.84 -0.76
N LYS A 133 -10.96 10.26 0.45
CA LYS A 133 -9.97 10.49 1.51
C LYS A 133 -8.63 9.84 1.15
N ILE A 134 -7.96 10.36 0.12
CA ILE A 134 -6.70 9.82 -0.43
C ILE A 134 -5.50 10.69 -0.02
N CYS A 135 -4.42 10.04 0.39
CA CYS A 135 -3.07 10.57 0.48
C CYS A 135 -2.17 9.92 -0.58
N MET A 136 -1.17 10.65 -1.07
CA MET A 136 -0.19 10.17 -2.04
C MET A 136 1.20 10.38 -1.46
N VAL A 137 1.98 9.31 -1.38
CA VAL A 137 3.28 9.31 -0.71
C VAL A 137 4.33 8.73 -1.64
N GLU A 138 5.44 9.43 -1.80
CA GLU A 138 6.60 8.91 -2.51
C GLU A 138 7.61 8.36 -1.50
N ILE A 139 7.90 7.06 -1.58
CA ILE A 139 8.84 6.38 -0.69
C ILE A 139 9.95 5.73 -1.53
N GLY A 140 11.20 5.97 -1.14
CA GLY A 140 12.36 5.36 -1.79
C GLY A 140 12.41 3.85 -1.63
N LEU A 141 13.15 3.17 -2.51
CA LEU A 141 13.27 1.70 -2.48
C LEU A 141 13.81 1.19 -1.13
N HIS A 142 14.72 1.94 -0.51
CA HIS A 142 15.32 1.62 0.78
C HIS A 142 14.66 2.39 1.95
N GLY A 143 13.42 2.82 1.76
CA GLY A 143 12.68 3.66 2.70
C GLY A 143 12.92 5.15 2.47
N GLY A 144 12.45 5.95 3.43
CA GLY A 144 12.52 7.40 3.38
C GLY A 144 11.33 8.01 2.62
N CYS A 145 10.58 8.87 3.31
CA CYS A 145 9.48 9.61 2.73
C CYS A 145 10.02 10.84 1.98
N LYS A 146 9.94 10.83 0.66
CA LYS A 146 10.36 11.94 -0.20
C LYS A 146 9.30 13.02 -0.32
N SER A 147 8.03 12.60 -0.37
CA SER A 147 6.90 13.50 -0.40
C SER A 147 5.69 12.85 0.27
N PHE A 148 4.89 13.66 0.97
CA PHE A 148 3.64 13.26 1.57
C PHE A 148 2.59 14.30 1.23
N TRP A 149 1.75 13.98 0.26
CA TRP A 149 0.63 14.82 -0.13
C TRP A 149 -0.67 14.30 0.49
N ILE A 150 -1.44 15.20 1.09
CA ILE A 150 -2.72 14.90 1.73
C ILE A 150 -3.83 15.59 0.92
N GLY A 151 -4.76 14.80 0.36
CA GLY A 151 -5.89 15.36 -0.37
C GLY A 151 -6.85 16.11 0.55
N ARG A 152 -7.55 17.12 0.01
CA ARG A 152 -8.45 18.00 0.79
C ARG A 152 -9.47 17.24 1.65
N LYS A 153 -10.07 16.16 1.13
CA LYS A 153 -11.03 15.36 1.91
C LYS A 153 -10.37 14.57 3.05
N ALA A 154 -9.15 14.08 2.84
CA ALA A 154 -8.37 13.46 3.90
C ALA A 154 -7.97 14.51 4.96
N SER A 155 -7.50 15.70 4.55
CA SER A 155 -7.16 16.79 5.48
C SER A 155 -8.33 17.16 6.39
N ARG A 156 -9.54 17.33 5.84
CA ARG A 156 -10.73 17.65 6.64
C ARG A 156 -11.07 16.55 7.64
N LEU A 157 -10.86 15.29 7.29
CA LEU A 157 -11.06 14.20 8.24
C LEU A 157 -10.01 14.26 9.34
N LEU A 158 -8.73 14.42 8.98
CA LEU A 158 -7.65 14.59 9.96
C LEU A 158 -7.89 15.77 10.90
N GLU A 159 -8.37 16.91 10.38
CA GLU A 159 -8.70 18.10 11.17
C GLU A 159 -9.88 17.86 12.11
N ARG A 160 -10.96 17.22 11.65
CA ARG A 160 -12.10 16.85 12.51
C ARG A 160 -11.67 15.96 13.67
N GLU A 161 -10.80 15.00 13.41
CA GLU A 161 -10.29 14.07 14.42
C GLU A 161 -9.21 14.71 15.32
N ARG A 162 -8.71 15.91 15.00
CA ARG A 162 -7.77 16.69 15.84
C ARG A 162 -8.45 17.65 16.82
N ILE A 163 -9.76 17.90 16.69
CA ILE A 163 -10.54 18.81 17.55
C ILE A 163 -11.16 18.07 18.73
#